data_AF-A0A7C7CRB0-F1
#
_entry.id   AF-A0A7C7CRB0-F1
#
_cell.length_a   1.000
_cell.length_b   1.000
_cell.length_c   1.000
_cell.angle_alpha   90.00
_cell.angle_beta   90.00
_cell.angle_gamma   90.00
#
_symmetry.space_group_name_H-M   'P 1'
#
loop_
_entity.id
_entity.type
_entity.pdbx_description
1 polymer ?
#
loop_
_entity_poly.entity_id
_entity_poly.type
_entity_poly.pdbx_seq_one_letter_code
_entity_poly.pdbx_strand_id
1 'polypeptide(L)'
;MKKYFSCFMILLVGLCAVKLYPQTFYNAKLMTYNILNYQGTSSGDNSREDDLRTVIEYTEPDIIMAEEVNGDTGFDHFLDDVLNFNEADLYEGAFVDQSSTNIDIALFFKPDIFDVTS
;
A
#
# COMPACT_ATOMS: atom_id res chain seq x y z
N MET A 1 47.14 32.75 -20.99
CA MET A 1 45.66 32.90 -20.98
C MET A 1 44.93 31.82 -21.76
N LYS A 2 45.18 31.59 -23.06
CA LYS A 2 44.45 30.58 -23.88
C LYS A 2 44.53 29.12 -23.37
N LYS A 3 45.67 28.69 -22.82
CA LYS A 3 45.85 27.33 -22.27
C LYS A 3 44.97 27.07 -21.04
N TYR A 4 44.88 28.03 -20.12
CA TYR A 4 44.03 27.94 -18.93
C TYR A 4 42.53 28.01 -19.29
N PHE A 5 42.18 28.80 -20.31
CA PHE A 5 40.82 28.86 -20.85
C PHE A 5 40.37 27.52 -21.46
N SER A 6 41.26 26.83 -22.17
CA SER A 6 40.97 25.49 -22.72
C SER A 6 40.80 24.44 -21.62
N CYS A 7 41.66 24.43 -20.60
CA CYS A 7 41.50 23.50 -19.47
C CYS A 7 40.20 23.76 -18.69
N PHE A 8 39.84 25.03 -18.49
CA PHE A 8 38.60 25.40 -17.81
C PHE A 8 37.37 24.93 -18.59
N MET A 9 37.39 25.04 -19.91
CA MET A 9 36.29 24.61 -20.78
C MET A 9 36.14 23.07 -20.82
N ILE A 10 37.26 22.33 -20.79
CA ILE A 10 37.24 20.86 -20.68
C ILE A 10 36.67 20.42 -19.33
N LEU A 11 37.04 21.10 -18.25
CA LEU A 11 36.51 20.81 -16.91
C LEU A 11 35.00 21.08 -16.83
N LEU A 12 34.53 22.18 -17.41
CA LEU A 12 33.13 22.57 -17.46
C LEU A 12 32.28 21.54 -18.23
N VAL A 13 32.75 21.07 -19.38
CA VAL A 13 32.07 20.04 -20.19
C VAL A 13 32.05 18.69 -19.46
N GLY A 14 33.13 18.34 -18.77
CA GLY A 14 33.19 17.13 -17.94
C GLY A 14 32.19 17.14 -16.78
N LEU A 15 32.02 18.29 -16.12
CA LEU A 15 31.03 18.49 -15.05
C LEU A 15 29.58 18.41 -15.58
N CYS A 16 29.32 18.89 -16.79
CA CYS A 16 28.00 18.82 -17.43
C CYS A 16 27.66 17.43 -18.01
N ALA A 17 28.65 16.53 -18.16
CA ALA A 17 28.45 15.18 -18.72
C ALA A 17 28.08 14.12 -17.66
N VAL A 18 28.00 14.49 -16.38
CA VAL A 18 27.53 13.59 -15.32
C VAL A 18 26.05 13.32 -15.54
N LYS A 19 25.70 12.06 -15.85
CA LYS A 19 24.30 11.62 -15.85
C LYS A 19 23.79 11.71 -14.41
N LEU A 20 23.00 12.73 -14.12
CA LEU A 20 22.16 12.77 -12.92
C LEU A 20 21.06 11.74 -13.15
N TYR A 21 21.11 10.64 -12.41
CA TYR A 21 19.93 9.79 -12.24
C TYR A 21 19.08 10.47 -11.17
N PRO A 22 17.97 11.14 -11.50
CA PRO A 22 17.00 11.48 -10.46
C PRO A 22 16.71 10.23 -9.64
N GLN A 23 16.81 10.32 -8.31
CA GLN A 23 16.26 9.28 -7.46
C GLN A 23 14.77 9.20 -7.78
N THR A 24 14.32 8.04 -8.24
CA THR A 24 12.88 7.76 -8.32
C THR A 24 12.37 7.79 -6.89
N PHE A 25 11.64 8.86 -6.54
CA PHE A 25 10.96 8.93 -5.26
C PHE A 25 9.74 8.02 -5.33
N TYR A 26 9.81 6.88 -4.65
CA TYR A 26 8.64 6.08 -4.36
C TYR A 26 8.02 6.61 -3.07
N ASN A 27 6.78 7.08 -3.15
CA ASN A 27 5.98 7.45 -1.99
C ASN A 27 4.92 6.38 -1.82
N ALA A 28 4.78 5.87 -0.61
CA ALA A 28 3.75 4.91 -0.26
C ALA A 28 3.12 5.32 1.08
N LYS A 29 1.80 5.30 1.15
CA LYS A 29 1.04 5.48 2.38
C LYS A 29 0.79 4.13 3.02
N LEU A 30 1.27 3.96 4.25
CA LEU A 30 1.05 2.75 5.04
C LEU A 30 0.01 3.04 6.11
N MET A 31 -0.96 2.14 6.24
CA MET A 31 -1.96 2.16 7.29
C MET A 31 -1.87 0.89 8.14
N THR A 32 -2.00 1.05 9.45
CA THR A 32 -2.28 -0.03 10.40
C THR A 32 -3.67 0.24 10.96
N TYR A 33 -4.58 -0.72 10.89
CA TYR A 33 -5.97 -0.47 11.25
C TYR A 33 -6.62 -1.68 11.93
N ASN A 34 -6.89 -1.52 13.23
CA ASN A 34 -7.69 -2.47 13.98
C ASN A 34 -9.17 -2.25 13.60
N ILE A 35 -9.75 -3.24 12.92
CA ILE A 35 -11.12 -3.16 12.39
C ILE A 35 -12.18 -3.71 13.36
N LEU A 36 -11.76 -4.06 14.57
CA LEU A 36 -12.58 -4.51 15.70
C LEU A 36 -13.32 -5.83 15.41
N ASN A 37 -12.58 -6.93 15.49
CA ASN A 37 -13.01 -8.32 15.30
C ASN A 37 -14.02 -8.51 14.15
N TYR A 38 -13.61 -8.10 12.94
CA TYR A 38 -14.47 -8.09 11.76
C TYR A 38 -14.65 -9.51 11.20
N GLN A 39 -15.89 -9.99 11.19
CA GLN A 39 -16.25 -11.34 10.74
C GLN A 39 -16.85 -11.37 9.34
N GLY A 40 -17.15 -10.22 8.74
CA GLY A 40 -17.69 -10.09 7.37
C GLY A 40 -19.14 -10.52 7.17
N THR A 41 -19.74 -11.19 8.15
CA THR A 41 -21.08 -11.80 7.99
C THR A 41 -22.08 -11.36 9.05
N SER A 42 -21.64 -10.66 10.10
CA SER A 42 -22.54 -10.22 11.15
C SER A 42 -23.25 -8.93 10.74
N SER A 43 -24.49 -8.73 11.17
CA SER A 43 -25.21 -7.47 10.91
C SER A 43 -24.46 -6.24 11.46
N GLY A 44 -23.64 -6.42 12.51
CA GLY A 44 -22.79 -5.37 13.07
C GLY A 44 -21.64 -5.00 12.13
N ASP A 45 -21.02 -6.00 11.50
CA ASP A 45 -19.95 -5.78 10.51
C ASP A 45 -20.50 -5.02 9.30
N ASN A 46 -21.59 -5.53 8.69
CA ASN A 46 -22.19 -4.91 7.51
C ASN A 46 -22.64 -3.47 7.77
N SER A 47 -23.12 -3.17 8.99
CA SER A 47 -23.53 -1.80 9.35
C SER A 47 -22.37 -0.81 9.45
N ARG A 48 -21.13 -1.30 9.60
CA ARG A 48 -19.91 -0.48 9.75
C ARG A 48 -19.10 -0.37 8.46
N GLU A 49 -19.40 -1.14 7.42
CA GLU A 49 -18.63 -1.13 6.17
C GLU A 49 -18.59 0.26 5.53
N ASP A 50 -19.72 0.98 5.50
CA ASP A 50 -19.77 2.36 4.99
C ASP A 50 -18.82 3.30 5.76
N ASP A 51 -18.72 3.13 7.08
CA ASP A 51 -17.80 3.91 7.93
C ASP A 51 -16.34 3.52 7.66
N LEU A 52 -16.05 2.22 7.52
CA LEU A 52 -14.72 1.72 7.18
C LEU A 52 -14.27 2.24 5.80
N ARG A 53 -15.15 2.20 4.80
CA ARG A 53 -14.90 2.77 3.46
C ARG A 53 -14.61 4.26 3.56
N THR A 54 -15.37 5.02 4.34
CA THR A 54 -15.12 6.45 4.53
C THR A 54 -13.69 6.74 5.04
N VAL A 55 -13.18 5.92 5.96
CA VAL A 55 -11.79 6.06 6.45
C VAL A 55 -10.77 5.72 5.36
N ILE A 56 -10.98 4.63 4.63
CA ILE A 56 -10.08 4.20 3.55
C ILE A 56 -10.06 5.21 2.41
N GLU A 57 -11.21 5.73 1.98
CA GLU A 57 -11.33 6.76 0.94
C GLU A 57 -10.64 8.07 1.34
N TYR A 58 -10.71 8.46 2.62
CA TYR A 58 -10.06 9.68 3.09
C TYR A 58 -8.53 9.54 3.20
N THR A 59 -8.05 8.37 3.62
CA THR A 59 -6.63 8.14 3.87
C THR A 59 -5.88 7.68 2.62
N GLU A 60 -6.57 7.01 1.70
CA GLU A 60 -6.09 6.43 0.45
C GLU A 60 -4.77 5.65 0.60
N PRO A 61 -4.70 4.66 1.53
CA PRO A 61 -3.47 3.93 1.77
C PRO A 61 -3.04 3.13 0.53
N ASP A 62 -1.75 2.87 0.40
CA ASP A 62 -1.22 1.99 -0.65
C ASP A 62 -0.96 0.57 -0.10
N ILE A 63 -0.73 0.48 1.21
CA ILE A 63 -0.64 -0.78 1.98
C ILE A 63 -1.44 -0.62 3.27
N ILE A 64 -2.24 -1.63 3.61
CA ILE A 64 -3.03 -1.71 4.84
C ILE A 64 -2.63 -2.98 5.59
N MET A 65 -2.22 -2.85 6.84
CA MET A 65 -2.15 -3.95 7.80
C MET A 65 -3.40 -3.89 8.67
N ALA A 66 -4.37 -4.75 8.38
CA ALA A 66 -5.62 -4.80 9.13
C ALA A 66 -5.48 -5.79 10.29
N GLU A 67 -5.75 -5.34 11.51
CA GLU A 67 -5.76 -6.20 12.70
C GLU A 67 -7.18 -6.55 13.12
N GLU A 68 -7.32 -7.71 13.78
CA GLU A 68 -8.60 -8.29 14.19
C GLU A 68 -9.52 -8.70 13.03
N VAL A 69 -8.93 -9.31 12.02
CA VAL A 69 -9.64 -9.99 10.92
C VAL A 69 -10.00 -11.41 11.38
N ASN A 70 -11.20 -11.90 11.10
CA ASN A 70 -11.62 -13.24 11.55
C ASN A 70 -11.52 -14.29 10.43
N GLY A 71 -10.39 -15.01 10.38
CA GLY A 71 -10.16 -16.07 9.41
C GLY A 71 -10.35 -15.65 7.94
N ASP A 72 -10.47 -16.64 7.06
CA ASP A 72 -10.63 -16.39 5.62
C ASP A 72 -11.91 -15.60 5.31
N THR A 73 -13.01 -15.88 6.03
CA THR A 73 -14.28 -15.18 5.82
C THR A 73 -14.17 -13.67 6.09
N GLY A 74 -13.60 -13.27 7.23
CA GLY A 74 -13.42 -11.85 7.55
C GLY A 74 -12.44 -11.18 6.57
N PHE A 75 -11.43 -11.90 6.13
CA PHE A 75 -10.46 -11.43 5.13
C PHE A 75 -11.12 -11.16 3.78
N ASP A 76 -11.83 -12.15 3.22
CA ASP A 76 -12.49 -12.05 1.90
C ASP A 76 -13.55 -10.94 1.89
N HIS A 77 -14.38 -10.87 2.92
CA HIS A 77 -15.39 -9.81 3.03
C HIS A 77 -14.79 -8.42 3.22
N PHE A 78 -13.71 -8.27 4.00
CA PHE A 78 -13.08 -6.95 4.12
C PHE A 78 -12.46 -6.52 2.78
N LEU A 79 -11.88 -7.46 2.03
CA LEU A 79 -11.36 -7.20 0.69
C LEU A 79 -12.49 -6.75 -0.27
N ASP A 80 -13.56 -7.54 -0.38
CA ASP A 80 -14.59 -7.34 -1.40
C ASP A 80 -15.59 -6.24 -1.02
N ASP A 81 -16.10 -6.28 0.22
CA ASP A 81 -17.17 -5.40 0.67
C ASP A 81 -16.66 -4.05 1.18
N VAL A 82 -15.37 -3.91 1.50
CA VAL A 82 -14.78 -2.63 1.95
C VAL A 82 -13.78 -2.09 0.95
N LEU A 83 -12.71 -2.82 0.64
CA LEU A 83 -11.59 -2.29 -0.14
C LEU A 83 -11.91 -2.19 -1.65
N ASN A 84 -12.57 -3.21 -2.20
CA ASN A 84 -12.88 -3.34 -3.63
C ASN A 84 -14.36 -3.06 -3.97
N PHE A 85 -15.09 -2.43 -3.05
CA PHE A 85 -16.53 -2.20 -3.19
C PHE A 85 -16.91 -1.36 -4.42
N ASN A 86 -16.20 -0.26 -4.66
CA ASN A 86 -16.47 0.68 -5.75
C ASN A 86 -15.72 0.33 -7.05
N GLU A 87 -14.58 -0.35 -6.92
CA GLU A 87 -13.68 -0.70 -8.01
C GLU A 87 -13.10 -2.09 -7.73
N ALA A 88 -13.44 -3.04 -8.60
CA ALA A 88 -12.89 -4.39 -8.50
C ALA A 88 -11.37 -4.36 -8.67
N ASP A 89 -10.67 -5.22 -7.94
CA ASP A 89 -9.21 -5.42 -8.01
C ASP A 89 -8.38 -4.17 -7.64
N LEU A 90 -8.97 -3.18 -6.94
CA LEU A 90 -8.24 -1.99 -6.46
C LEU A 90 -7.16 -2.36 -5.43
N TYR A 91 -7.45 -3.34 -4.58
CA TYR A 91 -6.53 -3.96 -3.65
C TYR A 91 -6.46 -5.47 -3.89
N GLU A 92 -5.29 -6.02 -3.61
CA GLU A 92 -5.07 -7.45 -3.39
C GLU A 92 -4.70 -7.70 -1.92
N GLY A 93 -4.77 -8.95 -1.48
CA GLY A 93 -4.49 -9.34 -0.10
C GLY A 93 -3.55 -10.53 0.04
N ALA A 94 -2.78 -10.53 1.11
CA ALA A 94 -1.98 -11.66 1.58
C ALA A 94 -2.38 -11.95 3.03
N PHE A 95 -2.81 -13.20 3.28
CA PHE A 95 -3.39 -13.59 4.55
C PHE A 95 -2.87 -14.96 5.02
N VAL A 96 -2.75 -15.09 6.34
CA VAL A 96 -2.45 -16.35 7.02
C VAL A 96 -3.33 -16.42 8.26
N ASP A 97 -4.34 -17.30 8.21
CA ASP A 97 -5.19 -17.64 9.36
C ASP A 97 -4.33 -18.27 10.47
N GLN A 98 -4.27 -17.60 11.63
CA GLN A 98 -3.46 -18.03 12.75
C GLN A 98 -4.17 -19.14 13.52
N SER A 99 -3.62 -20.36 13.48
CA SER A 99 -4.19 -21.53 14.19
C SER A 99 -4.49 -21.36 15.70
N SER A 100 -3.97 -20.33 16.37
CA SER A 100 -4.16 -20.07 17.80
C SER A 100 -5.26 -19.06 18.15
N THR A 101 -5.82 -18.33 17.19
CA THR A 101 -6.82 -17.27 17.44
C THR A 101 -7.61 -16.97 16.16
N ASN A 102 -8.83 -16.45 16.28
CA ASN A 102 -9.60 -15.94 15.13
C ASN A 102 -9.55 -14.41 15.08
N ILE A 103 -8.44 -13.83 15.51
CA ILE A 103 -8.19 -12.39 15.59
C ILE A 103 -6.85 -12.19 14.90
N ASP A 104 -6.91 -12.27 13.59
CA ASP A 104 -5.77 -12.37 12.68
C ASP A 104 -5.32 -10.99 12.22
N ILE A 105 -4.20 -10.99 11.50
CA ILE A 105 -3.65 -9.82 10.84
C ILE A 105 -3.59 -10.12 9.34
N ALA A 106 -4.24 -9.27 8.55
CA ALA A 106 -4.20 -9.33 7.09
C ALA A 106 -3.38 -8.18 6.52
N LEU A 107 -2.72 -8.43 5.39
CA LEU A 107 -2.04 -7.40 4.61
C LEU A 107 -2.80 -7.19 3.30
N PHE A 108 -3.15 -5.95 2.99
CA PHE A 108 -3.73 -5.54 1.72
C PHE A 108 -2.84 -4.50 1.05
N PHE A 109 -2.76 -4.50 -0.27
CA PHE A 109 -1.90 -3.62 -1.03
C PHE A 109 -2.47 -3.34 -2.42
N LYS A 110 -2.11 -2.20 -3.00
CA LYS A 110 -2.46 -1.88 -4.39
C LYS A 110 -1.56 -2.66 -5.35
N PRO A 111 -2.10 -3.57 -6.20
CA PRO A 111 -1.29 -4.40 -7.09
C PRO A 111 -0.59 -3.59 -8.20
N ASP A 112 -1.11 -2.40 -8.55
CA ASP A 112 -0.45 -1.48 -9.49
C ASP A 112 0.89 -0.90 -8.96
N ILE A 113 1.15 -1.05 -7.65
CA ILE A 113 2.33 -0.49 -6.97
C ILE A 113 3.22 -1.61 -6.40
N PHE A 114 2.62 -2.68 -5.88
CA PHE A 114 3.32 -3.74 -5.16
C PHE A 114 2.98 -5.13 -5.68
N ASP A 115 4.00 -5.98 -5.75
CA ASP A 115 3.86 -7.42 -6.01
C ASP A 115 4.33 -8.22 -4.78
N VAL A 116 3.66 -9.34 -4.49
CA VAL A 116 4.14 -10.33 -3.51
C VAL A 116 5.29 -11.12 -4.10
N THR A 117 6.39 -11.25 -3.35
CA THR A 117 7.58 -12.01 -3.77
C THR A 117 7.82 -13.20 -2.85
N SER A 118 8.35 -14.30 -3.43
CA SER A 118 8.66 -15.57 -2.75
C SER A 118 10.11 -15.68 -2.31
#